data_AF-A0A3M7HH65-F1
#
_entry.id   AF-A0A3M7HH65-F1
#
_cell.length_a   1.000
_cell.length_b   1.000
_cell.length_c   1.000
_cell.angle_alpha   90.00
_cell.angle_beta   90.00
_cell.angle_gamma   90.00
#
_symmetry.space_group_name_H-M   'P 1'
#
loop_
_entity.id
_entity.type
_entity.pdbx_description
1 polymer ?
#
loop_
_entity_poly.entity_id
_entity_poly.type
_entity_poly.pdbx_seq_one_letter_code
_entity_poly.pdbx_strand_id
1 'polypeptide(L)'
;MAEKPPTSAAENVGSAAAATASGSAAQRPAAPEQNPAFRAMGLPRFRLPSRNWMIFFTVTGSFASAVIYDKWQTKRNRQKWCDLVSHLADEPLSTKTLPRRMTIYLAAPPGDGLRNAREHFHDYIKPVLVSAAMDWDVVEGRKEGDVRHKTAEKIRRKRKRAGEGEAMPAEEAEKEFMVDALREKAGTTEEAGVAGDLVVGRHTWKEYVRGMHEGWLGPADAPKQSDPEPTPDQEPATHIPGQPSLGDAAVKGAANVVDANTSPASAADTPEAQQTDDQPENKPEEKKEEEEEKPKPRQPPPYITPSEYATASLSPSTPEMIGPSAGIRFPHILGFRNTPIRLYRFLTRRYLADDIGREVAAAVLANYRPYSTSTTADENSASGSQKTVPEQSQVLAHEERSWWKTTWDARKEHEESVWIEDMVLDERLASRMRKFELTSQDEDRAKRIGEGTEKVGKSSYPES
;
A
#
# COMPACT_ATOMS: atom_id res chain seq x y z
N MET A 1 -15.41 -44.15 67.94
CA MET A 1 -15.69 -43.27 69.11
C MET A 1 -15.44 -41.83 68.68
N ALA A 2 -16.34 -40.93 69.07
CA ALA A 2 -16.28 -39.47 68.97
C ALA A 2 -16.20 -38.88 67.53
N GLU A 3 -17.33 -38.54 66.91
CA GLU A 3 -18.11 -37.30 67.08
C GLU A 3 -17.52 -36.10 66.31
N LYS A 4 -18.22 -35.71 65.24
CA LYS A 4 -18.14 -34.40 64.62
C LYS A 4 -19.52 -33.74 64.82
N PRO A 5 -19.62 -32.58 65.49
CA PRO A 5 -20.86 -31.82 65.56
C PRO A 5 -21.05 -30.93 64.32
N PRO A 6 -22.28 -30.38 64.11
CA PRO A 6 -22.80 -30.05 62.79
C PRO A 6 -22.78 -28.55 62.45
N THR A 7 -22.81 -28.25 61.16
CA THR A 7 -23.18 -26.93 60.61
C THR A 7 -24.69 -26.89 60.32
N SER A 8 -25.42 -26.01 61.01
CA SER A 8 -26.77 -25.54 60.65
C SER A 8 -26.73 -24.79 59.31
N ALA A 9 -27.57 -25.07 58.31
CA ALA A 9 -29.03 -24.94 58.22
C ALA A 9 -29.54 -23.48 58.20
N ALA A 10 -30.05 -23.08 57.04
CA ALA A 10 -31.26 -22.25 56.81
C ALA A 10 -31.40 -22.09 55.28
N GLU A 11 -32.09 -23.00 54.59
CA GLU A 11 -33.53 -22.91 54.27
C GLU A 11 -33.95 -21.55 53.69
N ASN A 12 -34.35 -21.56 52.42
CA ASN A 12 -35.70 -21.10 52.13
C ASN A 12 -36.37 -22.00 51.09
N VAL A 13 -37.61 -22.32 51.43
CA VAL A 13 -38.50 -23.33 50.88
C VAL A 13 -39.52 -22.65 49.97
N GLY A 14 -40.00 -23.39 48.97
CA GLY A 14 -41.20 -23.07 48.21
C GLY A 14 -41.22 -23.86 46.90
N SER A 15 -41.57 -25.15 46.90
CA SER A 15 -42.95 -25.68 46.90
C SER A 15 -43.75 -25.17 45.69
N ALA A 16 -44.40 -25.95 44.84
CA ALA A 16 -44.60 -27.39 44.74
C ALA A 16 -45.23 -27.70 43.36
N ALA A 17 -45.26 -29.00 43.06
CA ALA A 17 -46.36 -29.71 42.40
C ALA A 17 -46.70 -29.38 40.93
N ALA A 18 -46.25 -30.30 40.07
CA ALA A 18 -47.06 -31.08 39.15
C ALA A 18 -48.43 -30.49 38.72
N ALA A 19 -48.45 -29.95 37.51
CA ALA A 19 -49.64 -29.95 36.66
C ALA A 19 -49.42 -30.94 35.52
N THR A 20 -50.02 -32.13 35.64
CA THR A 20 -50.31 -33.02 34.51
C THR A 20 -51.32 -32.34 33.60
N ALA A 21 -50.84 -31.63 32.58
CA ALA A 21 -51.65 -31.17 31.47
C ALA A 21 -51.48 -32.16 30.31
N SER A 22 -52.54 -32.90 30.04
CA SER A 22 -52.77 -33.71 28.85
C SER A 22 -52.71 -32.83 27.60
N GLY A 23 -51.49 -32.61 27.10
CA GLY A 23 -51.25 -32.04 25.79
C GLY A 23 -51.52 -33.08 24.71
N SER A 24 -52.60 -32.86 23.94
CA SER A 24 -52.88 -33.53 22.68
C SER A 24 -51.60 -33.80 21.90
N ALA A 25 -51.27 -35.08 21.71
CA ALA A 25 -50.26 -35.50 20.76
C ALA A 25 -50.77 -35.15 19.37
N ALA A 26 -50.40 -33.96 18.88
CA ALA A 26 -50.56 -33.60 17.49
C ALA A 26 -49.92 -34.70 16.65
N GLN A 27 -50.76 -35.46 15.94
CA GLN A 27 -50.32 -36.48 15.00
C GLN A 27 -49.32 -35.83 14.03
N ARG A 28 -48.08 -36.34 14.02
CA ARG A 28 -47.15 -36.03 12.94
C ARG A 28 -47.86 -36.43 11.64
N PRO A 29 -48.03 -35.53 10.65
CA PRO A 29 -48.66 -35.90 9.40
C PRO A 29 -47.92 -37.08 8.78
N ALA A 30 -48.68 -38.07 8.29
CA ALA A 30 -48.14 -39.24 7.61
C ALA A 30 -47.20 -38.79 6.48
N ALA A 31 -46.09 -39.51 6.31
CA ALA A 31 -45.10 -39.17 5.28
C ALA A 31 -45.79 -39.10 3.90
N PRO A 32 -45.62 -38.01 3.14
CA PRO A 32 -46.32 -37.86 1.86
C PRO A 32 -45.94 -39.00 0.92
N GLU A 33 -46.96 -39.61 0.29
CA GLU A 33 -46.80 -40.67 -0.71
C GLU A 33 -45.92 -40.19 -1.87
N GLN A 34 -45.08 -41.07 -2.42
CA GLN A 34 -44.23 -40.75 -3.55
C GLN A 34 -45.10 -40.43 -4.77
N ASN A 35 -44.79 -39.32 -5.47
CA ASN A 35 -45.53 -38.92 -6.66
C ASN A 35 -45.59 -40.11 -7.68
N PRO A 36 -46.79 -40.55 -8.09
CA PRO A 36 -46.99 -41.74 -8.91
C PRO A 36 -46.24 -41.70 -10.25
N ALA A 37 -46.01 -40.50 -10.81
CA ALA A 37 -45.24 -40.32 -12.04
C ALA A 37 -43.76 -40.72 -11.89
N PHE A 38 -43.13 -40.40 -10.75
CA PHE A 38 -41.74 -40.80 -10.49
C PHE A 38 -41.62 -42.30 -10.17
N ARG A 39 -42.66 -42.88 -9.58
CA ARG A 39 -42.75 -44.32 -9.35
C ARG A 39 -42.92 -45.10 -10.66
N ALA A 40 -43.69 -44.58 -11.61
CA ALA A 40 -43.87 -45.16 -12.94
C ALA A 40 -42.60 -45.11 -13.80
N MET A 41 -41.72 -44.12 -13.58
CA MET A 41 -40.42 -43.99 -14.26
C MET A 41 -39.27 -44.76 -13.57
N GLY A 42 -39.54 -45.53 -12.51
CA GLY A 42 -38.51 -46.29 -11.79
C GLY A 42 -37.49 -45.43 -11.03
N LEU A 43 -37.76 -44.14 -10.86
CA LEU A 43 -36.83 -43.21 -10.20
C LEU A 43 -36.94 -43.30 -8.67
N PRO A 44 -35.81 -43.31 -7.95
CA PRO A 44 -35.82 -43.32 -6.49
C PRO A 44 -36.45 -42.03 -5.95
N ARG A 45 -36.96 -42.09 -4.72
CA ARG A 45 -37.56 -40.93 -4.05
C ARG A 45 -36.50 -39.87 -3.77
N PHE A 46 -36.48 -38.80 -4.56
CA PHE A 46 -35.68 -37.61 -4.27
C PHE A 46 -36.21 -36.92 -3.01
N ARG A 47 -35.50 -37.07 -1.89
CA ARG A 47 -35.77 -36.29 -0.68
C ARG A 47 -35.16 -34.92 -0.85
N LEU A 48 -36.00 -33.92 -1.07
CA LEU A 48 -35.56 -32.53 -1.01
C LEU A 48 -35.08 -32.23 0.42
N PRO A 49 -34.01 -31.44 0.58
CA PRO A 49 -33.61 -30.93 1.89
C PRO A 49 -34.78 -30.19 2.54
N SER A 50 -34.79 -30.11 3.88
CA SER A 50 -35.83 -29.34 4.58
C SER A 50 -35.80 -27.86 4.17
N ARG A 51 -36.88 -27.11 4.42
CA ARG A 51 -36.98 -25.68 4.09
C ARG A 51 -35.75 -24.88 4.55
N ASN A 52 -35.28 -25.09 5.78
CA ASN A 52 -34.13 -24.38 6.32
C ASN A 52 -32.83 -24.73 5.57
N TRP A 53 -32.67 -26.00 5.16
CA TRP A 53 -31.54 -26.42 4.33
C TRP A 53 -31.61 -25.84 2.92
N MET A 54 -32.80 -25.75 2.31
CA MET A 54 -32.95 -25.09 1.01
C MET A 54 -32.61 -23.60 1.10
N ILE A 55 -33.06 -22.89 2.13
CA ILE A 55 -32.68 -21.49 2.37
C ILE A 55 -31.17 -21.37 2.56
N PHE A 56 -30.57 -22.25 3.37
CA PHE A 56 -29.13 -22.26 3.59
C PHE A 56 -28.34 -22.46 2.30
N PHE A 57 -28.68 -23.48 1.49
CA PHE A 57 -27.98 -23.77 0.24
C PHE A 57 -28.20 -22.70 -0.83
N THR A 58 -29.39 -22.09 -0.89
CA THR A 58 -29.64 -20.99 -1.84
C THR A 58 -28.85 -19.74 -1.49
N VAL A 59 -28.79 -19.36 -0.21
CA VAL A 59 -28.00 -18.19 0.23
C VAL A 59 -26.50 -18.44 0.09
N THR A 60 -26.00 -19.58 0.57
CA THR A 60 -24.56 -19.91 0.46
C THR A 60 -24.13 -20.14 -0.98
N GLY A 61 -24.95 -20.83 -1.77
CA GLY A 61 -24.70 -21.09 -3.19
C GLY A 61 -24.70 -19.80 -4.02
N SER A 62 -25.64 -18.88 -3.78
CA SER A 62 -25.66 -17.58 -4.47
C SER A 62 -24.49 -16.67 -4.08
N PHE A 63 -24.08 -16.68 -2.81
CA PHE A 63 -22.88 -15.95 -2.41
C PHE A 63 -21.60 -16.55 -3.01
N ALA A 64 -21.45 -17.88 -2.95
CA ALA A 64 -20.30 -18.56 -3.54
C ALA A 64 -20.22 -18.35 -5.05
N SER A 65 -21.35 -18.42 -5.76
CA SER A 65 -21.38 -18.16 -7.21
C SER A 65 -20.99 -16.72 -7.53
N ALA A 66 -21.44 -15.73 -6.74
CA ALA A 66 -21.05 -14.33 -6.90
C ALA A 66 -19.52 -14.14 -6.73
N VAL A 67 -18.92 -14.76 -5.72
CA VAL A 67 -17.46 -14.69 -5.48
C VAL A 67 -16.67 -15.36 -6.60
N ILE A 68 -17.09 -16.55 -7.05
CA ILE A 68 -16.44 -17.28 -8.14
C ILE A 68 -16.56 -16.50 -9.43
N TYR A 69 -17.74 -15.94 -9.72
CA TYR A 69 -17.99 -15.12 -10.90
C TYR A 69 -17.11 -13.88 -10.92
N ASP A 70 -17.01 -13.13 -9.81
CA ASP A 70 -16.17 -11.93 -9.75
C ASP A 70 -14.68 -12.25 -9.89
N LYS A 71 -14.20 -13.36 -9.30
CA LYS A 71 -12.81 -13.81 -9.50
C LYS A 71 -12.53 -14.22 -10.95
N TRP A 72 -13.46 -14.93 -11.58
CA TRP A 72 -13.34 -15.32 -12.98
C TRP A 72 -13.32 -14.11 -13.91
N GLN A 73 -14.22 -13.15 -13.70
CA GLN A 73 -14.27 -11.88 -14.43
C GLN A 73 -13.01 -11.03 -14.20
N THR A 74 -12.55 -10.92 -12.96
CA THR A 74 -11.30 -10.21 -12.63
C THR A 74 -10.10 -10.82 -13.37
N LYS A 75 -10.01 -12.16 -13.43
CA LYS A 75 -8.97 -12.84 -14.20
C LYS A 75 -9.07 -12.56 -15.70
N ARG A 76 -10.29 -12.56 -16.25
CA ARG A 76 -10.54 -12.25 -17.68
C ARG A 76 -10.17 -10.80 -18.01
N ASN A 77 -10.55 -9.84 -17.17
CA ASN A 77 -10.19 -8.43 -17.36
C ASN A 77 -8.68 -8.21 -17.28
N ARG A 78 -8.00 -8.88 -16.35
CA ARG A 78 -6.54 -8.86 -16.28
C ARG A 78 -5.90 -9.44 -17.55
N GLN A 79 -6.38 -10.59 -18.03
CA GLN A 79 -5.88 -11.21 -19.26
C GLN A 79 -6.09 -10.29 -20.47
N LYS A 80 -7.26 -9.66 -20.60
CA LYS A 80 -7.54 -8.66 -21.64
C LYS A 80 -6.46 -7.58 -21.73
N TRP A 81 -6.03 -7.02 -20.60
CA TRP A 81 -5.00 -5.97 -20.58
C TRP A 81 -3.58 -6.53 -20.76
N CYS A 82 -3.29 -7.73 -20.24
CA CYS A 82 -2.03 -8.42 -20.51
C CYS A 82 -1.86 -8.72 -22.01
N ASP A 83 -2.90 -9.23 -22.66
CA ASP A 83 -2.91 -9.57 -24.09
C ASP A 83 -2.82 -8.32 -24.98
N LEU A 84 -3.34 -7.18 -24.50
CA LEU A 84 -3.17 -5.90 -25.20
C LEU A 84 -1.67 -5.54 -25.32
N VAL A 85 -0.93 -5.60 -24.22
CA VAL A 85 0.45 -5.12 -24.13
C VAL A 85 1.49 -6.20 -24.48
N SER A 86 1.09 -7.46 -24.61
CA SER A 86 2.01 -8.58 -24.77
C SER A 86 2.90 -8.50 -26.01
N HIS A 87 2.45 -7.80 -27.05
CA HIS A 87 3.23 -7.62 -28.28
C HIS A 87 4.56 -6.90 -28.05
N LEU A 88 4.64 -6.02 -27.04
CA LEU A 88 5.87 -5.30 -26.70
C LEU A 88 6.96 -6.24 -26.17
N ALA A 89 6.57 -7.33 -25.51
CA ALA A 89 7.53 -8.31 -24.99
C ALA A 89 8.18 -9.14 -26.10
N ASP A 90 7.56 -9.23 -27.27
CA ASP A 90 8.06 -9.98 -28.42
C ASP A 90 8.99 -9.13 -29.31
N GLU A 91 9.11 -7.82 -29.05
CA GLU A 91 9.99 -6.95 -29.82
C GLU A 91 11.46 -7.22 -29.48
N PRO A 92 12.31 -7.57 -30.47
CA PRO A 92 13.69 -7.90 -30.20
C PRO A 92 14.49 -6.65 -29.81
N LEU A 93 15.13 -6.69 -28.64
CA LEU A 93 16.00 -5.62 -28.15
C LEU A 93 17.49 -5.94 -28.39
N SER A 94 18.29 -4.92 -28.68
CA SER A 94 19.74 -5.05 -28.81
C SER A 94 20.39 -5.41 -27.47
N THR A 95 21.45 -6.22 -27.48
CA THR A 95 22.17 -6.63 -26.27
C THR A 95 22.82 -5.47 -25.51
N LYS A 96 22.98 -4.32 -26.16
CA LYS A 96 23.53 -3.09 -25.55
C LYS A 96 22.45 -2.12 -25.07
N THR A 97 21.17 -2.43 -25.29
CA THR A 97 20.07 -1.58 -24.91
C THR A 97 19.34 -2.18 -23.73
N LEU A 98 19.14 -1.39 -22.67
CA LEU A 98 18.32 -1.78 -21.52
C LEU A 98 16.84 -1.46 -21.82
N PRO A 99 15.90 -2.35 -21.45
CA PRO A 99 14.49 -2.09 -21.64
C PRO A 99 14.05 -0.88 -20.80
N ARG A 100 13.00 -0.20 -21.25
CA ARG A 100 12.43 0.90 -20.48
C ARG A 100 11.99 0.46 -19.08
N ARG A 101 12.28 1.28 -18.07
CA ARG A 101 11.94 1.02 -16.66
C ARG A 101 10.89 2.00 -16.13
N MET A 102 9.93 1.50 -15.35
CA MET A 102 8.89 2.31 -14.69
C MET A 102 9.16 2.48 -13.19
N THR A 103 8.88 3.66 -12.62
CA THR A 103 8.91 3.81 -11.15
C THR A 103 7.50 3.60 -10.59
N ILE A 104 7.37 2.82 -9.53
CA ILE A 104 6.09 2.56 -8.86
C ILE A 104 6.16 3.10 -7.44
N TYR A 105 5.30 4.06 -7.14
CA TYR A 105 5.17 4.64 -5.81
C TYR A 105 4.04 3.96 -5.04
N LEU A 106 4.40 3.30 -3.95
CA LEU A 106 3.49 2.60 -3.04
C LEU A 106 3.62 3.20 -1.65
N ALA A 107 2.51 3.47 -0.97
CA ALA A 107 2.54 3.75 0.46
C ALA A 107 1.42 3.01 1.19
N ALA A 108 1.65 2.76 2.48
CA ALA A 108 0.63 2.24 3.37
C ALA A 108 -0.63 3.14 3.31
N PRO A 109 -1.84 2.58 3.12
CA PRO A 109 -3.04 3.38 3.17
C PRO A 109 -3.25 3.94 4.60
N PRO A 110 -3.96 5.07 4.73
CA PRO A 110 -4.19 5.66 6.04
C PRO A 110 -4.89 4.70 7.01
N GLY A 111 -4.25 4.46 8.16
CA GLY A 111 -4.78 3.59 9.22
C GLY A 111 -4.52 2.09 9.05
N ASP A 112 -3.72 1.68 8.05
CA ASP A 112 -3.32 0.28 7.85
C ASP A 112 -1.84 0.18 7.43
N GLY A 113 -1.31 -1.03 7.25
CA GLY A 113 0.07 -1.28 6.87
C GLY A 113 0.31 -1.39 5.36
N LEU A 114 1.58 -1.47 4.99
CA LEU A 114 2.05 -1.56 3.59
C LEU A 114 1.61 -2.84 2.85
N ARG A 115 1.19 -3.88 3.59
CA ARG A 115 0.80 -5.18 3.02
C ARG A 115 -0.30 -5.04 1.97
N ASN A 116 -1.33 -4.26 2.24
CA ASN A 116 -2.44 -4.08 1.31
C ASN A 116 -2.00 -3.42 0.00
N ALA A 117 -1.07 -2.47 0.07
CA ALA A 117 -0.53 -1.80 -1.12
C ALA A 117 0.31 -2.77 -1.96
N ARG A 118 1.10 -3.64 -1.32
CA ARG A 118 1.87 -4.69 -2.01
C ARG A 118 0.97 -5.75 -2.66
N GLU A 119 -0.07 -6.20 -1.95
CA GLU A 119 -1.06 -7.13 -2.51
C GLU A 119 -1.76 -6.51 -3.73
N HIS A 120 -2.15 -5.23 -3.64
CA HIS A 120 -2.74 -4.49 -4.75
C HIS A 120 -1.82 -4.38 -5.97
N PHE A 121 -0.53 -4.12 -5.74
CA PHE A 121 0.49 -4.14 -6.79
C PHE A 121 0.61 -5.52 -7.44
N HIS A 122 0.70 -6.60 -6.65
CA HIS A 122 0.85 -7.95 -7.16
C HIS A 122 -0.38 -8.47 -7.92
N ASP A 123 -1.59 -8.11 -7.47
CA ASP A 123 -2.83 -8.63 -8.05
C ASP A 123 -3.19 -7.95 -9.39
N TYR A 124 -2.98 -6.63 -9.49
CA TYR A 124 -3.48 -5.81 -10.60
C TYR A 124 -2.39 -5.23 -11.50
N ILE A 125 -1.29 -4.71 -10.93
CA ILE A 125 -0.29 -3.94 -11.70
C ILE A 125 0.79 -4.85 -12.27
N LYS A 126 1.43 -5.65 -11.41
CA LYS A 126 2.54 -6.55 -11.78
C LYS A 126 2.23 -7.42 -13.00
N PRO A 127 1.05 -8.05 -13.12
CA PRO A 127 0.78 -8.94 -14.25
C PRO A 127 0.82 -8.23 -15.61
N VAL A 128 0.40 -6.97 -15.69
CA VAL A 128 0.41 -6.18 -16.92
C VAL A 128 1.83 -5.74 -17.29
N LEU A 129 2.62 -5.33 -16.30
CA LEU A 129 4.05 -4.98 -16.52
C LEU A 129 4.86 -6.20 -16.98
N VAL A 130 4.64 -7.36 -16.35
CA VAL A 130 5.32 -8.61 -16.71
C VAL A 130 4.94 -9.07 -18.11
N SER A 131 3.67 -8.94 -18.52
CA SER A 131 3.27 -9.31 -19.89
C SER A 131 3.94 -8.45 -20.96
N ALA A 132 4.34 -7.23 -20.62
CA ALA A 132 5.03 -6.32 -21.54
C ALA A 132 6.57 -6.40 -21.43
N ALA A 133 7.12 -7.33 -20.63
CA ALA A 133 8.55 -7.44 -20.33
C ALA A 133 9.20 -6.12 -19.83
N MET A 134 8.43 -5.31 -19.10
CA MET A 134 8.88 -4.02 -18.58
C MET A 134 9.52 -4.20 -17.20
N ASP A 135 10.68 -3.57 -16.98
CA ASP A 135 11.32 -3.51 -15.66
C ASP A 135 10.68 -2.41 -14.80
N TRP A 136 10.74 -2.57 -13.47
CA TRP A 136 10.22 -1.56 -12.54
C TRP A 136 11.06 -1.39 -11.27
N ASP A 137 11.11 -0.15 -10.79
CA ASP A 137 11.63 0.21 -9.47
C ASP A 137 10.47 0.53 -8.54
N VAL A 138 10.45 -0.05 -7.34
CA VAL A 138 9.40 0.24 -6.35
C VAL A 138 9.93 1.18 -5.26
N VAL A 139 9.26 2.32 -5.09
CA VAL A 139 9.47 3.25 -3.98
C VAL A 139 8.36 3.04 -2.96
N GLU A 140 8.71 2.45 -1.82
CA GLU A 140 7.76 2.13 -0.74
C GLU A 140 7.79 3.16 0.39
N GLY A 141 6.63 3.65 0.83
CA GLY A 141 6.44 4.46 2.04
C GLY A 141 5.65 3.70 3.12
N ARG A 142 6.20 3.61 4.33
CA ARG A 142 5.51 2.98 5.46
C ARG A 142 4.72 3.99 6.27
N LYS A 143 5.22 5.20 6.39
CA LYS A 143 4.59 6.33 7.08
C LYS A 143 4.33 7.47 6.11
N GLU A 144 3.43 8.35 6.51
CA GLU A 144 3.20 9.62 5.85
C GLU A 144 4.51 10.40 5.74
N GLY A 145 4.81 10.92 4.55
CA GLY A 145 6.01 11.70 4.25
C GLY A 145 7.20 10.89 3.71
N ASP A 146 7.17 9.55 3.81
CA ASP A 146 8.23 8.69 3.27
C ASP A 146 8.33 8.80 1.74
N VAL A 147 7.19 8.83 1.03
CA VAL A 147 7.18 8.90 -0.44
C VAL A 147 7.61 10.29 -0.89
N ARG A 148 7.16 11.34 -0.19
CA ARG A 148 7.62 12.71 -0.43
C ARG A 148 9.14 12.79 -0.33
N HIS A 149 9.70 12.36 0.80
CA HIS A 149 11.15 12.42 1.05
C HIS A 149 11.93 11.70 -0.04
N LYS A 150 11.58 10.44 -0.33
CA LYS A 150 12.27 9.62 -1.34
C LYS A 150 12.17 10.20 -2.74
N THR A 151 11.03 10.82 -3.08
CA THR A 151 10.85 11.49 -4.38
C THR A 151 11.73 12.74 -4.47
N ALA A 152 11.73 13.57 -3.43
CA ALA A 152 12.56 14.76 -3.36
C ALA A 152 14.06 14.42 -3.41
N GLU A 153 14.49 13.42 -2.66
CA GLU A 153 15.87 12.92 -2.63
C GLU A 153 16.29 12.36 -3.99
N LYS A 154 15.44 11.57 -4.67
CA LYS A 154 15.69 11.08 -6.03
C LYS A 154 15.93 12.23 -7.01
N ILE A 155 15.15 13.31 -6.91
CA ILE A 155 15.30 14.50 -7.75
C ILE A 155 16.56 15.29 -7.37
N ARG A 156 16.84 15.48 -6.09
CA ARG A 156 18.07 16.14 -5.61
C ARG A 156 19.31 15.40 -6.09
N ARG A 157 19.32 14.07 -6.01
CA ARG A 157 20.42 13.25 -6.55
C ARG A 157 20.61 13.47 -8.05
N LYS A 158 19.52 13.58 -8.81
CA LYS A 158 19.57 13.93 -10.24
C LYS A 158 20.17 15.32 -10.47
N ARG A 159 19.79 16.31 -9.66
CA ARG A 159 20.34 17.68 -9.71
C ARG A 159 21.82 17.74 -9.34
N LYS A 160 22.23 17.00 -8.30
CA LYS A 160 23.62 16.85 -7.89
C LYS A 160 24.48 16.23 -8.98
N ARG A 161 23.98 15.21 -9.67
CA ARG A 161 24.66 14.62 -10.85
C ARG A 161 24.81 15.63 -11.99
N ALA A 162 23.89 16.58 -12.14
CA ALA A 162 23.98 17.66 -13.10
C ALA A 162 24.89 18.83 -12.65
N GLY A 163 25.49 18.74 -11.46
CA GLY A 163 26.44 19.72 -10.93
C GLY A 163 25.81 20.80 -10.03
N GLU A 164 24.57 20.63 -9.57
CA GLU A 164 23.95 21.54 -8.60
C GLU A 164 24.22 21.13 -7.15
N GLY A 165 24.54 22.10 -6.29
CA GLY A 165 24.74 21.89 -4.85
C GLY A 165 26.19 21.59 -4.47
N GLU A 166 26.40 21.19 -3.22
CA GLU A 166 27.69 20.74 -2.73
C GLU A 166 28.11 19.43 -3.41
N ALA A 167 29.37 19.36 -3.85
CA ALA A 167 29.93 18.16 -4.44
C ALA A 167 29.84 17.02 -3.43
N MET A 168 29.15 15.94 -3.81
CA MET A 168 29.08 14.76 -2.95
C MET A 168 30.49 14.24 -2.67
N PRO A 169 30.76 13.72 -1.46
CA PRO A 169 32.01 13.05 -1.18
C PRO A 169 32.28 11.99 -2.25
N ALA A 170 33.51 11.95 -2.78
CA ALA A 170 33.85 11.07 -3.90
C ALA A 170 33.48 9.61 -3.63
N GLU A 171 33.60 9.15 -2.38
CA GLU A 171 33.23 7.80 -1.96
C GLU A 171 31.72 7.50 -2.05
N GLU A 172 30.87 8.49 -1.74
CA GLU A 172 29.41 8.34 -1.81
C GLU A 172 28.93 8.42 -3.26
N ALA A 173 29.47 9.36 -4.02
CA ALA A 173 29.21 9.46 -5.45
C ALA A 173 29.65 8.19 -6.19
N GLU A 174 30.81 7.63 -5.86
CA GLU A 174 31.28 6.38 -6.44
C GLU A 174 30.33 5.24 -6.11
N LYS A 175 29.95 5.02 -4.84
CA LYS A 175 29.04 3.93 -4.47
C LYS A 175 27.68 4.03 -5.14
N GLU A 176 27.10 5.23 -5.19
CA GLU A 176 25.76 5.43 -5.76
C GLU A 176 25.72 5.36 -7.28
N PHE A 177 26.73 5.91 -7.96
CA PHE A 177 26.77 5.98 -9.42
C PHE A 177 27.66 4.91 -10.05
N MET A 178 28.28 4.02 -9.28
CA MET A 178 29.18 2.96 -9.78
C MET A 178 28.54 2.16 -10.91
N VAL A 179 27.28 1.75 -10.72
CA VAL A 179 26.55 0.91 -11.70
C VAL A 179 26.30 1.69 -12.98
N ASP A 180 25.88 2.95 -12.88
CA ASP A 180 25.61 3.79 -14.04
C ASP A 180 26.90 4.16 -14.77
N ALA A 181 27.98 4.48 -14.06
CA ALA A 181 29.29 4.74 -14.63
C ALA A 181 29.87 3.50 -15.34
N LEU A 182 29.62 2.29 -14.79
CA LEU A 182 29.99 1.04 -15.45
C LEU A 182 29.19 0.83 -16.74
N ARG A 183 27.89 1.15 -16.74
CA ARG A 183 27.01 1.08 -17.93
C ARG A 183 27.44 2.06 -19.01
N GLU A 184 27.76 3.29 -18.63
CA GLU A 184 28.29 4.30 -19.55
C GLU A 184 29.61 3.83 -20.18
N LYS A 185 30.53 3.25 -19.38
CA LYS A 185 31.78 2.67 -19.88
C LYS A 185 31.56 1.46 -20.80
N ALA A 186 30.53 0.66 -20.53
CA ALA A 186 30.14 -0.48 -21.37
C ALA A 186 29.39 -0.04 -22.65
N GLY A 187 29.03 1.23 -22.80
CA GLY A 187 28.23 1.76 -23.90
C GLY A 187 26.79 1.23 -23.88
N THR A 188 26.27 0.89 -22.71
CA THR A 188 24.88 0.46 -22.53
C THR A 188 23.96 1.68 -22.51
N THR A 189 22.98 1.72 -23.42
CA THR A 189 22.00 2.82 -23.49
C THR A 189 20.65 2.34 -23.00
N GLU A 190 19.87 3.22 -22.39
CA GLU A 190 18.45 2.95 -22.14
C GLU A 190 17.66 3.04 -23.46
N GLU A 191 16.62 2.23 -23.59
CA GLU A 191 15.72 2.25 -24.73
C GLU A 191 15.12 3.66 -24.96
N ALA A 192 14.99 4.03 -26.24
CA ALA A 192 14.40 5.30 -26.63
C ALA A 192 12.89 5.28 -26.36
N GLY A 193 12.50 5.72 -25.16
CA GLY A 193 11.10 5.78 -24.76
C GLY A 193 10.90 6.63 -23.52
N VAL A 194 9.68 7.11 -23.33
CA VAL A 194 9.34 7.94 -22.17
C VAL A 194 9.08 7.02 -20.98
N ALA A 195 10.04 6.98 -20.06
CA ALA A 195 9.85 6.42 -18.73
C ALA A 195 8.86 7.29 -17.94
N GLY A 196 8.01 6.66 -17.13
CA GLY A 196 7.05 7.37 -16.31
C GLY A 196 6.76 6.64 -15.02
N ASP A 197 5.92 7.29 -14.22
CA ASP A 197 5.71 6.93 -12.82
C ASP A 197 4.26 6.47 -12.58
N LEU A 198 4.11 5.34 -11.90
CA LEU A 198 2.82 4.79 -11.46
C LEU A 198 2.65 5.08 -9.98
N VAL A 199 1.62 5.84 -9.61
CA VAL A 199 1.41 6.28 -8.23
C VAL A 199 0.12 5.67 -7.68
N VAL A 200 0.23 4.81 -6.67
CA VAL A 200 -0.89 3.98 -6.20
C VAL A 200 -1.62 4.62 -5.01
N GLY A 201 -2.80 5.18 -5.29
CA GLY A 201 -3.70 5.80 -4.33
C GLY A 201 -3.59 7.31 -4.25
N ARG A 202 -4.63 7.95 -3.72
CA ARG A 202 -4.66 9.41 -3.52
C ARG A 202 -3.61 9.92 -2.53
N HIS A 203 -3.36 9.20 -1.45
CA HIS A 203 -2.41 9.59 -0.40
C HIS A 203 -0.97 9.62 -0.93
N THR A 204 -0.56 8.59 -1.68
CA THR A 204 0.74 8.58 -2.38
C THR A 204 0.83 9.66 -3.44
N TRP A 205 -0.28 9.95 -4.16
CA TRP A 205 -0.32 11.02 -5.15
C TRP A 205 -0.04 12.40 -4.53
N LYS A 206 -0.62 12.70 -3.37
CA LYS A 206 -0.33 13.94 -2.63
C LYS A 206 1.14 14.03 -2.22
N GLU A 207 1.71 12.94 -1.71
CA GLU A 207 3.13 12.90 -1.33
C GLU A 207 4.08 12.99 -2.53
N TYR A 208 3.78 12.29 -3.62
CA TYR A 208 4.57 12.30 -4.86
C TYR A 208 4.63 13.72 -5.44
N VAL A 209 3.47 14.37 -5.57
CA VAL A 209 3.40 15.75 -6.06
C VAL A 209 4.16 16.69 -5.13
N ARG A 210 3.98 16.59 -3.81
CA ARG A 210 4.71 17.42 -2.84
C ARG A 210 6.22 17.20 -2.92
N GLY A 211 6.67 15.95 -2.95
CA GLY A 211 8.08 15.59 -3.05
C GLY A 211 8.70 16.04 -4.37
N MET A 212 7.94 16.04 -5.46
CA MET A 212 8.39 16.57 -6.74
C MET A 212 8.60 18.08 -6.71
N HIS A 213 7.66 18.85 -6.14
CA HIS A 213 7.81 20.30 -5.97
C HIS A 213 8.99 20.60 -5.05
N GLU A 214 9.09 19.90 -3.93
CA GLU A 214 10.19 20.04 -2.99
C GLU A 214 11.56 19.72 -3.63
N GLY A 215 11.62 18.71 -4.49
CA GLY A 215 12.84 18.30 -5.18
C GLY A 215 13.35 19.33 -6.21
N TRP A 216 12.44 19.99 -6.95
CA TRP A 216 12.82 20.94 -8.01
C TRP A 216 12.90 22.40 -7.55
N LEU A 217 12.07 22.81 -6.59
CA LEU A 217 12.03 24.17 -6.04
C LEU A 217 12.86 24.33 -4.78
N GLY A 218 12.98 23.28 -3.98
CA GLY A 218 13.74 23.31 -2.74
C GLY A 218 15.25 23.36 -2.98
N PRO A 219 16.04 23.64 -1.92
CA PRO A 219 17.48 23.58 -1.98
C PRO A 219 17.97 22.15 -2.32
N ALA A 220 19.08 22.07 -3.05
CA ALA A 220 19.70 20.78 -3.42
C ALA A 220 20.30 20.07 -2.20
N ASP A 221 20.80 20.85 -1.24
CA ASP A 221 21.38 20.38 0.01
C ASP A 221 20.44 20.62 1.18
N ALA A 222 20.65 19.84 2.25
CA ALA A 222 19.88 20.00 3.48
C ALA A 222 20.08 21.43 4.02
N PRO A 223 18.99 22.19 4.26
CA PRO A 223 19.14 23.44 4.98
C PRO A 223 19.76 23.10 6.33
N LYS A 224 20.83 23.82 6.70
CA LYS A 224 21.42 23.72 8.03
C LYS A 224 20.30 24.05 9.00
N GLN A 225 19.82 23.06 9.74
CA GLN A 225 18.81 23.27 10.77
C GLN A 225 19.41 24.33 11.70
N SER A 226 18.74 25.48 11.82
CA SER A 226 19.06 26.40 12.91
C SER A 226 18.75 25.63 14.18
N ASP A 227 19.80 25.24 14.91
CA ASP A 227 19.63 24.81 16.30
C ASP A 227 18.70 25.82 16.98
N PRO A 228 17.68 25.39 17.74
CA PRO A 228 16.86 26.32 18.47
C PRO A 228 17.79 27.19 19.32
N GLU A 229 17.72 28.51 19.15
CA GLU A 229 18.51 29.47 19.90
C GLU A 229 18.47 29.08 21.39
N PRO A 230 19.62 28.90 22.06
CA PRO A 230 19.60 28.69 23.49
C PRO A 230 18.99 29.93 24.12
N THR A 231 17.85 29.75 24.79
CA THR A 231 17.30 30.73 25.72
C THR A 231 18.43 31.16 26.66
N PRO A 232 18.72 32.46 26.78
CA PRO A 232 19.83 32.94 27.59
C PRO A 232 19.42 32.92 29.06
N ASP A 233 19.43 31.74 29.68
CA ASP A 233 19.29 31.59 31.15
C ASP A 233 19.71 30.17 31.59
N GLN A 234 20.94 29.74 31.31
CA GLN A 234 21.65 28.75 32.14
C GLN A 234 23.15 29.06 32.16
N GLU A 235 23.62 29.60 33.29
CA GLU A 235 25.02 29.75 33.61
C GLU A 235 25.72 28.37 33.67
N PRO A 236 27.00 28.26 33.27
CA PRO A 236 27.72 27.00 33.25
C PRO A 236 28.01 26.50 34.68
N ALA A 237 27.38 25.39 35.06
CA ALA A 237 27.74 24.68 36.29
C ALA A 237 29.18 24.17 36.19
N THR A 238 30.04 24.80 36.98
CA THR A 238 31.44 24.45 37.21
C THR A 238 31.60 23.00 37.67
N HIS A 239 32.52 22.32 37.00
CA HIS A 239 33.07 21.00 37.28
C HIS A 239 33.60 20.88 38.72
N ILE A 240 33.03 19.99 39.54
CA ILE A 240 33.62 19.54 40.82
C ILE A 240 34.14 18.11 40.62
N PRO A 241 35.45 17.84 40.76
CA PRO A 241 35.99 16.50 40.60
C PRO A 241 35.91 15.71 41.92
N GLY A 242 35.32 14.52 41.88
CA GLY A 242 35.53 13.49 42.91
C GLY A 242 34.30 12.74 43.37
N GLN A 243 33.86 11.71 42.63
CA GLN A 243 33.76 10.32 43.12
C GLN A 243 33.31 9.37 41.99
N PRO A 244 33.72 8.08 42.04
CA PRO A 244 33.79 7.20 40.87
C PRO A 244 32.45 6.55 40.53
N SER A 245 32.07 6.60 39.26
CA SER A 245 30.95 5.85 38.70
C SER A 245 31.39 4.41 38.40
N LEU A 246 30.73 3.46 39.07
CA LEU A 246 30.75 2.03 38.77
C LEU A 246 30.01 1.81 37.45
N GLY A 247 30.75 1.42 36.40
CA GLY A 247 30.14 1.08 35.11
C GLY A 247 31.11 0.70 33.99
N ASP A 248 32.42 0.85 34.18
CA ASP A 248 33.41 0.68 33.10
C ASP A 248 34.25 -0.61 33.20
N ALA A 249 33.61 -1.70 33.67
CA ALA A 249 34.25 -3.01 33.88
C ALA A 249 33.59 -4.17 33.11
N ALA A 250 32.85 -3.89 32.01
CA ALA A 250 32.12 -4.94 31.27
C ALA A 250 32.31 -4.96 29.74
N VAL A 251 33.26 -4.21 29.16
CA VAL A 251 33.49 -4.23 27.68
C VAL A 251 34.98 -4.38 27.30
N LYS A 252 35.78 -5.09 28.10
CA LYS A 252 37.15 -5.49 27.72
C LYS A 252 37.42 -6.97 28.04
N GLY A 253 36.64 -7.84 27.41
CA GLY A 253 36.80 -9.28 27.56
C GLY A 253 36.17 -10.10 26.45
N ALA A 254 36.33 -9.72 25.17
CA ALA A 254 35.94 -10.58 24.04
C ALA A 254 36.58 -10.17 22.68
N ALA A 255 37.82 -9.67 22.68
CA ALA A 255 38.59 -9.48 21.45
C ALA A 255 39.92 -10.20 21.57
N ASN A 256 39.94 -11.47 21.16
CA ASN A 256 41.06 -12.20 20.52
C ASN A 256 40.87 -13.71 20.70
N VAL A 257 40.17 -14.37 19.76
CA VAL A 257 40.59 -15.68 19.18
C VAL A 257 39.93 -15.81 17.79
N VAL A 258 40.74 -15.62 16.74
CA VAL A 258 40.67 -16.26 15.41
C VAL A 258 41.97 -17.08 15.38
N ASP A 259 42.10 -18.34 14.99
CA ASP A 259 41.46 -19.17 13.97
C ASP A 259 41.71 -20.65 14.30
N ALA A 260 40.80 -21.56 13.92
CA ALA A 260 41.13 -22.86 13.27
C ALA A 260 39.89 -23.71 12.92
N ASN A 261 39.66 -23.84 11.61
CA ASN A 261 39.27 -25.05 10.86
C ASN A 261 37.89 -25.74 11.01
N THR A 262 37.18 -25.69 9.87
CA THR A 262 36.64 -26.84 9.09
C THR A 262 35.30 -27.49 9.51
N SER A 263 34.29 -27.32 8.65
CA SER A 263 33.05 -28.13 8.53
C SER A 263 33.34 -29.57 8.06
N PRO A 264 32.48 -30.62 8.26
CA PRO A 264 31.04 -30.57 7.92
C PRO A 264 30.03 -31.46 8.71
N ALA A 265 28.74 -31.22 8.42
CA ALA A 265 27.60 -32.15 8.27
C ALA A 265 26.87 -32.85 9.47
N SER A 266 25.54 -32.63 9.45
CA SER A 266 24.42 -33.57 9.65
C SER A 266 23.83 -33.88 11.04
N ALA A 267 22.50 -33.65 11.08
CA ALA A 267 21.42 -34.47 11.62
C ALA A 267 20.99 -34.39 13.11
N ALA A 268 19.72 -33.96 13.24
CA ALA A 268 18.63 -34.60 13.98
C ALA A 268 18.42 -34.39 15.51
N ASP A 269 17.13 -34.20 15.79
CA ASP A 269 16.32 -34.58 16.97
C ASP A 269 16.27 -33.72 18.25
N THR A 270 15.08 -33.11 18.41
CA THR A 270 14.34 -32.94 19.69
C THR A 270 13.94 -34.32 20.24
N PRO A 271 13.76 -34.52 21.56
CA PRO A 271 12.41 -34.34 22.13
C PRO A 271 12.33 -33.89 23.62
N GLU A 272 11.19 -33.24 23.90
CA GLU A 272 10.27 -33.35 25.05
C GLU A 272 10.68 -33.40 26.54
N ALA A 273 9.95 -32.54 27.29
CA ALA A 273 9.07 -32.86 28.44
C ALA A 273 9.49 -32.46 29.88
N GLN A 274 8.56 -31.67 30.48
CA GLN A 274 8.02 -31.73 31.86
C GLN A 274 8.96 -31.29 33.00
N GLN A 275 8.54 -30.68 34.13
CA GLN A 275 7.30 -30.14 34.67
C GLN A 275 7.69 -29.35 35.95
N THR A 276 6.99 -28.24 36.23
CA THR A 276 6.50 -27.68 37.53
C THR A 276 7.32 -27.81 38.83
N ASP A 277 7.58 -26.69 39.52
CA ASP A 277 6.85 -26.35 40.78
C ASP A 277 7.08 -24.89 41.29
N ASP A 278 5.96 -24.28 41.71
CA ASP A 278 5.67 -23.37 42.86
C ASP A 278 6.77 -22.47 43.50
N GLN A 279 6.58 -21.22 43.98
CA GLN A 279 5.47 -20.25 44.14
C GLN A 279 6.11 -18.92 44.72
N PRO A 280 5.40 -17.86 45.20
CA PRO A 280 5.69 -16.47 44.86
C PRO A 280 6.18 -15.59 46.02
N GLU A 281 6.83 -14.46 45.73
CA GLU A 281 6.96 -13.35 46.70
C GLU A 281 6.70 -11.99 46.04
N ASN A 282 6.13 -11.09 46.83
CA ASN A 282 5.30 -9.97 46.43
C ASN A 282 5.95 -8.64 46.86
N LYS A 283 5.93 -7.65 45.94
CA LYS A 283 6.03 -6.17 46.12
C LYS A 283 7.39 -5.49 46.40
N PRO A 284 7.54 -4.16 46.09
CA PRO A 284 6.62 -3.23 45.40
C PRO A 284 7.22 -2.47 44.19
N GLU A 285 6.31 -1.87 43.43
CA GLU A 285 6.53 -0.88 42.37
C GLU A 285 7.39 0.31 42.81
N GLU A 286 8.37 0.68 42.00
CA GLU A 286 8.89 2.05 41.91
C GLU A 286 8.70 2.51 40.45
N LYS A 287 7.69 3.36 40.24
CA LYS A 287 7.51 4.12 39.01
C LYS A 287 8.68 5.10 38.89
N LYS A 288 9.63 4.78 38.02
CA LYS A 288 10.44 5.81 37.36
C LYS A 288 9.64 6.26 36.15
N GLU A 289 9.23 7.51 36.16
CA GLU A 289 8.83 8.25 34.97
C GLU A 289 10.06 8.27 34.05
N GLU A 290 10.13 7.32 33.12
CA GLU A 290 10.92 7.50 31.90
C GLU A 290 10.25 8.64 31.14
N GLU A 291 10.90 9.79 31.16
CA GLU A 291 10.69 10.86 30.20
C GLU A 291 10.86 10.22 28.82
N GLU A 292 9.75 9.87 28.16
CA GLU A 292 9.73 9.33 26.81
C GLU A 292 10.42 10.34 25.90
N GLU A 293 11.71 10.12 25.59
CA GLU A 293 12.36 10.76 24.45
C GLU A 293 11.49 10.46 23.23
N LYS A 294 10.75 11.47 22.77
CA LYS A 294 9.86 11.36 21.61
C LYS A 294 10.66 10.71 20.47
N PRO A 295 10.14 9.65 19.83
CA PRO A 295 10.87 8.96 18.77
C PRO A 295 11.16 9.96 17.66
N LYS A 296 12.46 10.20 17.40
CA LYS A 296 12.91 11.08 16.31
C LYS A 296 12.19 10.70 15.01
N PRO A 297 11.67 11.67 14.26
CA PRO A 297 10.98 11.39 13.01
C PRO A 297 11.94 10.62 12.09
N ARG A 298 11.40 9.60 11.40
CA ARG A 298 12.21 8.72 10.54
C ARG A 298 12.74 9.42 9.30
N GLN A 299 12.06 10.47 8.86
CA GLN A 299 12.47 11.31 7.76
C GLN A 299 12.67 12.76 8.20
N PRO A 300 13.59 13.50 7.56
CA PRO A 300 13.75 14.93 7.82
C PRO A 300 12.53 15.71 7.34
N PRO A 301 12.24 16.87 7.97
CA PRO A 301 11.16 17.75 7.55
C PRO A 301 11.36 18.22 6.11
N PRO A 302 10.29 18.66 5.42
CA PRO A 302 10.38 19.17 4.06
C PRO A 302 11.28 20.42 4.03
N TYR A 303 12.13 20.51 3.00
CA TYR A 303 13.08 21.64 2.89
C TYR A 303 12.43 22.95 2.48
N ILE A 304 11.23 22.87 1.91
CA ILE A 304 10.44 24.01 1.46
C ILE A 304 8.96 23.73 1.77
N THR A 305 8.24 24.75 2.22
CA THR A 305 6.80 24.65 2.50
C THR A 305 5.98 25.03 1.26
N PRO A 306 4.73 24.54 1.12
CA PRO A 306 3.87 24.90 -0.02
C PRO A 306 3.64 26.41 -0.20
N SER A 307 3.67 27.18 0.88
CA SER A 307 3.56 28.65 0.85
C SER A 307 4.73 29.33 0.13
N GLU A 308 5.89 28.70 0.08
CA GLU A 308 7.12 29.24 -0.51
C GLU A 308 7.29 28.89 -1.99
N TYR A 309 6.40 28.05 -2.56
CA TYR A 309 6.54 27.60 -3.94
C TYR A 309 6.55 28.75 -4.96
N ALA A 310 5.74 29.79 -4.72
CA ALA A 310 5.64 30.92 -5.63
C ALA A 310 6.91 31.80 -5.65
N THR A 311 7.61 31.88 -4.52
CA THR A 311 8.82 32.71 -4.37
C THR A 311 10.10 31.94 -4.66
N ALA A 312 10.06 30.61 -4.62
CA ALA A 312 11.22 29.77 -4.88
C ALA A 312 11.73 29.87 -6.32
N SER A 313 13.06 29.79 -6.47
CA SER A 313 13.72 29.71 -7.78
C SER A 313 13.69 28.29 -8.31
N LEU A 314 13.24 28.12 -9.56
CA LEU A 314 13.26 26.84 -10.23
C LEU A 314 14.70 26.39 -10.53
N SER A 315 15.02 25.14 -10.24
CA SER A 315 16.31 24.53 -10.58
C SER A 315 16.60 24.59 -12.10
N PRO A 316 17.82 24.97 -12.53
CA PRO A 316 18.20 24.99 -13.93
C PRO A 316 18.23 23.58 -14.57
N SER A 317 18.44 22.53 -13.78
CA SER A 317 18.39 21.13 -14.24
C SER A 317 16.96 20.58 -14.42
N THR A 318 15.94 21.40 -14.19
CA THR A 318 14.54 20.96 -14.37
C THR A 318 14.27 20.69 -15.85
N PRO A 319 13.86 19.47 -16.24
CA PRO A 319 13.58 19.15 -17.63
C PRO A 319 12.39 19.99 -18.14
N GLU A 320 12.36 20.26 -19.45
CA GLU A 320 11.23 20.95 -20.08
C GLU A 320 9.93 20.15 -19.97
N MET A 321 10.04 18.82 -20.08
CA MET A 321 8.96 17.88 -19.85
C MET A 321 9.29 16.98 -18.66
N ILE A 322 8.42 16.99 -17.66
CA ILE A 322 8.49 16.01 -16.57
C ILE A 322 7.81 14.73 -17.07
N GLY A 323 8.43 13.59 -16.76
CA GLY A 323 7.92 12.28 -17.18
C GLY A 323 6.43 12.10 -16.83
N PRO A 324 5.67 11.41 -17.69
CA PRO A 324 4.26 11.16 -17.47
C PRO A 324 4.03 10.34 -16.21
N SER A 325 2.95 10.67 -15.51
CA SER A 325 2.54 9.97 -14.30
C SER A 325 1.09 9.51 -14.38
N ALA A 326 0.80 8.32 -13.87
CA ALA A 326 -0.57 7.79 -13.76
C ALA A 326 -0.95 7.56 -12.30
N GLY A 327 -2.08 8.12 -11.89
CA GLY A 327 -2.69 7.87 -10.58
C GLY A 327 -3.54 6.61 -10.63
N ILE A 328 -3.10 5.55 -9.95
CA ILE A 328 -3.80 4.27 -9.89
C ILE A 328 -4.71 4.24 -8.67
N ARG A 329 -5.99 3.93 -8.88
CA ARG A 329 -6.97 3.80 -7.79
C ARG A 329 -6.55 2.75 -6.76
N PHE A 330 -6.69 3.10 -5.50
CA PHE A 330 -6.42 2.23 -4.35
C PHE A 330 -7.53 2.37 -3.29
N PRO A 331 -8.73 1.81 -3.57
CA PRO A 331 -9.86 1.95 -2.67
C PRO A 331 -9.67 1.12 -1.40
N HIS A 332 -9.30 1.80 -0.32
CA HIS A 332 -9.17 1.22 1.01
C HIS A 332 -10.14 1.91 1.97
N ILE A 333 -11.00 1.13 2.64
CA ILE A 333 -11.92 1.63 3.67
C ILE A 333 -11.73 0.80 4.93
N LEU A 334 -11.65 1.46 6.08
CA LEU A 334 -11.58 0.86 7.41
C LEU A 334 -12.93 0.87 8.16
N GLY A 335 -13.09 -0.01 9.15
CA GLY A 335 -14.21 -0.02 10.12
C GLY A 335 -15.37 -1.01 9.87
N PHE A 336 -16.01 -1.43 10.97
CA PHE A 336 -17.10 -2.41 10.97
C PHE A 336 -18.40 -1.91 10.33
N ARG A 337 -18.76 -0.63 10.54
CA ARG A 337 -19.95 -0.02 9.91
C ARG A 337 -19.86 0.03 8.38
N ASN A 338 -18.65 -0.04 7.84
CA ASN A 338 -18.39 -0.05 6.41
C ASN A 338 -18.32 -1.47 5.81
N THR A 339 -18.59 -2.52 6.60
CA THR A 339 -18.63 -3.91 6.12
C THR A 339 -19.56 -4.15 4.93
N PRO A 340 -20.79 -3.59 4.82
CA PRO A 340 -21.61 -3.79 3.62
C PRO A 340 -20.97 -3.17 2.37
N ILE A 341 -20.34 -2.00 2.50
CA ILE A 341 -19.64 -1.33 1.40
C ILE A 341 -18.40 -2.15 0.99
N ARG A 342 -17.65 -2.68 1.96
CA ARG A 342 -16.52 -3.58 1.72
C ARG A 342 -16.96 -4.86 1.02
N LEU A 343 -18.09 -5.44 1.41
CA LEU A 343 -18.65 -6.64 0.77
C LEU A 343 -19.06 -6.35 -0.67
N TYR A 344 -19.71 -5.21 -0.92
CA TYR A 344 -20.04 -4.76 -2.27
C TYR A 344 -18.78 -4.59 -3.12
N ARG A 345 -17.76 -3.88 -2.62
CA ARG A 345 -16.46 -3.72 -3.31
C ARG A 345 -15.75 -5.05 -3.52
N PHE A 346 -15.88 -6.01 -2.59
CA PHE A 346 -15.31 -7.34 -2.71
C PHE A 346 -15.97 -8.17 -3.82
N LEU A 347 -17.27 -8.01 -4.06
CA LEU A 347 -18.02 -8.69 -5.11
C LEU A 347 -18.00 -7.96 -6.47
N THR A 348 -17.33 -6.81 -6.55
CA THR A 348 -17.27 -5.96 -7.73
C THR A 348 -15.83 -5.59 -8.10
N ARG A 349 -14.84 -6.40 -7.70
CA ARG A 349 -13.42 -6.15 -7.98
C ARG A 349 -13.11 -6.17 -9.47
N ARG A 350 -13.96 -6.80 -10.29
CA ARG A 350 -13.83 -6.81 -11.75
C ARG A 350 -13.71 -5.41 -12.38
N TYR A 351 -14.45 -4.42 -11.88
CA TYR A 351 -14.41 -3.05 -12.42
C TYR A 351 -13.13 -2.34 -12.01
N LEU A 352 -12.69 -2.57 -10.77
CA LEU A 352 -11.41 -2.09 -10.28
C LEU A 352 -10.26 -2.63 -11.12
N ALA A 353 -10.27 -3.94 -11.42
CA ALA A 353 -9.24 -4.58 -12.22
C ALA A 353 -9.22 -4.05 -13.67
N ASP A 354 -10.38 -3.77 -14.26
CA ASP A 354 -10.47 -3.22 -15.62
C ASP A 354 -9.91 -1.79 -15.68
N ASP A 355 -10.30 -0.94 -14.74
CA ASP A 355 -9.84 0.45 -14.68
C ASP A 355 -8.34 0.54 -14.36
N ILE A 356 -7.81 -0.27 -13.44
CA ILE A 356 -6.36 -0.30 -13.16
C ILE A 356 -5.60 -0.86 -14.37
N GLY A 357 -6.11 -1.94 -14.98
CA GLY A 357 -5.52 -2.51 -16.18
C GLY A 357 -5.42 -1.49 -17.31
N ARG A 358 -6.45 -0.65 -17.48
CA ARG A 358 -6.45 0.46 -18.44
C ARG A 358 -5.33 1.48 -18.18
N GLU A 359 -5.22 1.98 -16.95
CA GLU A 359 -4.21 2.99 -16.59
C GLU A 359 -2.78 2.44 -16.71
N VAL A 360 -2.55 1.19 -16.29
CA VAL A 360 -1.23 0.54 -16.41
C VAL A 360 -0.91 0.25 -17.88
N ALA A 361 -1.87 -0.22 -18.67
CA ALA A 361 -1.68 -0.44 -20.11
C ALA A 361 -1.38 0.86 -20.86
N ALA A 362 -2.04 1.97 -20.51
CA ALA A 362 -1.72 3.29 -21.07
C ALA A 362 -0.27 3.70 -20.79
N ALA A 363 0.22 3.43 -19.57
CA ALA A 363 1.58 3.73 -19.19
C ALA A 363 2.63 2.85 -19.90
N VAL A 364 2.29 1.58 -20.09
CA VAL A 364 3.09 0.62 -20.85
C VAL A 364 3.13 0.96 -22.35
N LEU A 365 2.02 1.40 -22.95
CA LEU A 365 2.02 1.85 -24.35
C LEU A 365 2.69 3.21 -24.55
N ALA A 366 3.07 3.89 -23.46
CA ALA A 366 3.84 5.13 -23.46
C ALA A 366 3.17 6.32 -24.16
N ASN A 367 1.85 6.27 -24.37
CA ASN A 367 1.09 7.40 -24.92
C ASN A 367 0.76 8.40 -23.79
N TYR A 368 1.02 9.68 -24.02
CA TYR A 368 0.86 10.72 -23.00
C TYR A 368 0.36 12.05 -23.56
N ARG A 369 -0.26 12.84 -22.69
CA ARG A 369 -0.72 14.21 -22.96
C ARG A 369 -0.41 15.16 -21.80
N PRO A 370 -0.39 16.49 -22.01
CA PRO A 370 -0.38 17.43 -20.90
C PRO A 370 -1.64 17.30 -20.03
N TYR A 371 -1.48 17.60 -18.73
CA TYR A 371 -2.62 17.75 -17.85
C TYR A 371 -3.46 18.97 -18.26
N SER A 372 -4.78 18.82 -18.16
CA SER A 372 -5.72 19.88 -18.48
C SER A 372 -6.10 20.69 -17.25
N THR A 373 -6.67 21.88 -17.47
CA THR A 373 -7.33 22.66 -16.42
C THR A 373 -8.84 22.55 -16.62
N SER A 374 -9.55 22.17 -15.57
CA SER A 374 -11.02 22.14 -15.56
C SER A 374 -11.56 23.43 -14.95
N THR A 375 -12.66 23.96 -15.47
CA THR A 375 -13.34 25.12 -14.88
C THR A 375 -14.54 24.63 -14.11
N THR A 376 -14.56 24.82 -12.79
CA THR A 376 -15.66 24.43 -11.91
C THR A 376 -16.33 25.68 -11.33
N ALA A 377 -17.64 25.62 -11.10
CA ALA A 377 -18.33 26.69 -10.38
C ALA A 377 -17.80 26.76 -8.94
N ASP A 378 -17.42 27.96 -8.49
CA ASP A 378 -16.94 28.18 -7.14
C ASP A 378 -18.15 28.23 -6.19
N GLU A 379 -18.43 27.09 -5.54
CA GLU A 379 -19.54 26.96 -4.59
C GLU A 379 -19.38 27.90 -3.37
N ASN A 380 -18.17 28.38 -3.09
CA ASN A 380 -17.88 29.31 -2.01
C ASN A 380 -17.98 30.79 -2.42
N SER A 381 -18.09 31.09 -3.72
CA SER A 381 -18.32 32.45 -4.20
C SER A 381 -19.81 32.71 -4.34
N ALA A 382 -20.32 33.64 -3.53
CA ALA A 382 -21.70 34.13 -3.63
C ALA A 382 -22.04 34.72 -5.03
N SER A 383 -21.03 35.03 -5.85
CA SER A 383 -21.17 35.56 -7.22
C SER A 383 -21.21 34.51 -8.33
N GLY A 384 -21.11 33.21 -8.03
CA GLY A 384 -21.05 32.16 -9.05
C GLY A 384 -19.79 32.24 -9.93
N SER A 385 -18.69 32.73 -9.35
CA SER A 385 -17.41 32.84 -10.06
C SER A 385 -16.90 31.44 -10.46
N GLN A 386 -16.17 31.37 -11.58
CA GLN A 386 -15.61 30.14 -12.08
C GLN A 386 -14.18 29.97 -11.57
N LYS A 387 -13.90 28.87 -10.87
CA LYS A 387 -12.54 28.52 -10.41
C LYS A 387 -11.90 27.53 -11.38
N THR A 388 -10.73 27.87 -11.89
CA THR A 388 -9.90 26.96 -12.68
C THR A 388 -9.17 26.01 -11.75
N VAL A 389 -9.52 24.72 -11.81
CA VAL A 389 -8.91 23.66 -11.00
C VAL A 389 -8.04 22.77 -11.90
N PRO A 390 -6.74 22.65 -11.61
CA PRO A 390 -5.83 21.78 -12.36
C PRO A 390 -6.24 20.30 -12.22
N GLU A 391 -6.23 19.53 -13.32
CA GLU A 391 -6.62 18.11 -13.34
C GLU A 391 -5.83 17.29 -12.31
N GLN A 392 -4.56 17.64 -12.08
CA GLN A 392 -3.65 17.01 -11.11
C GLN A 392 -4.23 17.00 -9.69
N SER A 393 -4.91 18.08 -9.27
CA SER A 393 -5.47 18.17 -7.93
C SER A 393 -6.72 17.31 -7.75
N GLN A 394 -7.40 16.96 -8.85
CA GLN A 394 -8.59 16.12 -8.86
C GLN A 394 -8.28 14.61 -8.98
N VAL A 395 -7.07 14.25 -9.40
CA VAL A 395 -6.63 12.84 -9.53
C VAL A 395 -6.90 12.10 -8.22
N LEU A 396 -7.80 11.12 -8.27
CA LEU A 396 -8.19 10.26 -7.14
C LEU A 396 -8.81 11.00 -5.93
N ALA A 397 -9.28 12.24 -6.07
CA ALA A 397 -9.82 13.03 -4.95
C ALA A 397 -11.01 12.36 -4.23
N HIS A 398 -11.82 11.59 -4.95
CA HIS A 398 -12.94 10.84 -4.37
C HIS A 398 -12.52 9.75 -3.37
N GLU A 399 -11.26 9.31 -3.37
CA GLU A 399 -10.73 8.31 -2.42
C GLU A 399 -10.57 8.88 -1.02
N GLU A 400 -10.41 10.19 -0.86
CA GLU A 400 -10.23 10.84 0.45
C GLU A 400 -11.44 10.60 1.37
N ARG A 401 -12.65 10.52 0.80
CA ARG A 401 -13.89 10.17 1.52
C ARG A 401 -13.83 8.77 2.14
N SER A 402 -13.01 7.88 1.60
CA SER A 402 -12.84 6.50 2.07
C SER A 402 -11.80 6.37 3.19
N TRP A 403 -11.03 7.43 3.47
CA TRP A 403 -10.00 7.42 4.49
C TRP A 403 -10.58 7.27 5.90
N TRP A 404 -9.80 6.64 6.77
CA TRP A 404 -10.21 6.41 8.14
C TRP A 404 -10.23 7.71 8.95
N LYS A 405 -11.08 7.77 9.98
CA LYS A 405 -11.30 9.01 10.75
C LYS A 405 -10.01 9.57 11.36
N THR A 406 -9.15 8.70 11.86
CA THR A 406 -7.88 9.11 12.49
C THR A 406 -6.89 9.72 11.50
N THR A 407 -7.11 9.55 10.20
CA THR A 407 -6.30 10.22 9.17
C THR A 407 -6.37 11.74 9.32
N TRP A 408 -7.52 12.25 9.75
CA TRP A 408 -7.84 13.67 9.88
C TRP A 408 -7.47 14.25 11.26
N ASP A 409 -6.97 13.42 12.18
CA ASP A 409 -6.50 13.91 13.46
C ASP A 409 -5.27 14.80 13.24
N ALA A 410 -5.21 15.91 13.99
CA ALA A 410 -4.06 16.81 13.95
C ALA A 410 -2.79 16.02 14.25
N ARG A 411 -1.79 16.20 13.39
CA ARG A 411 -0.50 15.54 13.54
C ARG A 411 0.23 16.10 14.76
N LYS A 412 1.06 15.26 15.38
CA LYS A 412 1.89 15.71 16.50
C LYS A 412 2.91 16.74 16.01
N GLU A 413 3.42 17.53 16.94
CA GLU A 413 4.54 18.42 16.68
C GLU A 413 5.70 17.62 16.03
N HIS A 414 6.21 18.13 14.90
CA HIS A 414 7.22 17.51 14.02
C HIS A 414 6.76 16.35 13.10
N GLU A 415 5.49 15.93 13.13
CA GLU A 415 4.94 15.02 12.13
C GLU A 415 4.36 15.79 10.95
N GLU A 416 4.59 15.28 9.73
CA GLU A 416 4.06 15.91 8.52
C GLU A 416 2.56 15.60 8.33
N SER A 417 1.82 16.60 7.87
CA SER A 417 0.37 16.54 7.59
C SER A 417 0.03 16.55 6.09
N VAL A 418 0.90 15.98 5.25
CA VAL A 418 0.78 15.94 3.79
C VAL A 418 -0.56 15.40 3.29
N TRP A 419 -1.12 14.40 3.97
CA TRP A 419 -2.40 13.79 3.60
C TRP A 419 -3.58 14.70 3.90
N ILE A 420 -3.51 15.53 4.94
CA ILE A 420 -4.61 16.40 5.39
C ILE A 420 -4.59 17.72 4.60
N GLU A 421 -3.41 18.27 4.37
CA GLU A 421 -3.23 19.54 3.66
C GLU A 421 -3.73 19.48 2.20
N ASP A 422 -4.28 20.59 1.72
CA ASP A 422 -4.69 20.71 0.33
C ASP A 422 -3.49 20.66 -0.63
N MET A 423 -3.72 20.10 -1.81
CA MET A 423 -2.67 20.01 -2.83
C MET A 423 -2.40 21.38 -3.44
N VAL A 424 -1.23 21.93 -3.15
CA VAL A 424 -0.71 23.15 -3.78
C VAL A 424 0.24 22.76 -4.91
N LEU A 425 0.07 23.41 -6.06
CA LEU A 425 0.85 23.18 -7.26
C LEU A 425 1.52 24.49 -7.69
N ASP A 426 2.80 24.43 -8.07
CA ASP A 426 3.47 25.51 -8.79
C ASP A 426 3.13 25.38 -10.28
N GLU A 427 2.62 26.45 -10.89
CA GLU A 427 2.24 26.51 -12.30
C GLU A 427 3.42 26.15 -13.23
N ARG A 428 4.64 26.52 -12.85
CA ARG A 428 5.87 26.24 -13.61
C ARG A 428 6.17 24.75 -13.72
N LEU A 429 5.85 23.98 -12.69
CA LEU A 429 6.02 22.53 -12.68
C LEU A 429 4.77 21.81 -13.20
N ALA A 430 3.59 22.27 -12.80
CA ALA A 430 2.31 21.68 -13.20
C ALA A 430 2.15 21.67 -14.73
N SER A 431 2.57 22.75 -15.42
CA SER A 431 2.56 22.84 -16.88
C SER A 431 3.52 21.87 -17.58
N ARG A 432 4.57 21.40 -16.89
CA ARG A 432 5.56 20.44 -17.41
C ARG A 432 5.17 18.98 -17.16
N MET A 433 4.23 18.74 -16.24
CA MET A 433 3.73 17.40 -15.95
C MET A 433 2.93 16.83 -17.14
N ARG A 434 3.02 15.53 -17.33
CA ARG A 434 2.26 14.78 -18.34
C ARG A 434 1.47 13.65 -17.68
N LYS A 435 0.39 13.25 -18.32
CA LYS A 435 -0.46 12.13 -17.91
C LYS A 435 -0.42 11.06 -19.00
N PHE A 436 -0.35 9.80 -18.61
CA PHE A 436 -0.57 8.71 -19.55
C PHE A 436 -2.02 8.68 -20.03
N GLU A 437 -2.21 8.39 -21.30
CA GLU A 437 -3.53 8.29 -21.91
C GLU A 437 -3.54 7.15 -22.92
N LEU A 438 -4.61 6.36 -22.88
CA LEU A 438 -4.82 5.30 -23.85
C LEU A 438 -5.42 5.91 -25.12
N THR A 439 -4.90 5.56 -26.29
CA THR A 439 -5.47 6.03 -27.55
C THR A 439 -6.83 5.37 -27.80
N SER A 440 -7.69 6.02 -28.57
CA SER A 440 -8.99 5.44 -28.95
C SER A 440 -8.85 4.10 -29.70
N GLN A 441 -7.79 3.95 -30.50
CA GLN A 441 -7.49 2.71 -31.21
C GLN A 441 -7.16 1.56 -30.24
N ASP A 442 -6.35 1.84 -29.23
CA ASP A 442 -5.98 0.86 -28.20
C ASP A 442 -7.17 0.51 -27.31
N GLU A 443 -8.04 1.47 -27.01
CA GLU A 443 -9.29 1.22 -26.29
C GLU A 443 -10.21 0.27 -27.07
N ASP A 444 -10.38 0.51 -28.36
CA ASP A 444 -11.23 -0.34 -29.21
C ASP A 444 -10.61 -1.72 -29.43
N ARG A 445 -9.28 -1.81 -29.52
CA ARG A 445 -8.58 -3.09 -29.49
C ARG A 445 -8.79 -3.82 -28.16
N ALA A 446 -8.67 -3.14 -27.03
CA ALA A 446 -8.92 -3.74 -25.71
C ALA A 446 -10.36 -4.27 -25.61
N LYS A 447 -11.36 -3.55 -26.13
CA LYS A 447 -12.75 -4.02 -26.20
C LYS A 447 -12.88 -5.30 -27.03
N ARG A 448 -12.29 -5.32 -28.24
CA ARG A 448 -12.30 -6.52 -29.12
C ARG A 448 -11.65 -7.74 -28.47
N ILE A 449 -10.52 -7.56 -27.80
CA ILE A 449 -9.86 -8.62 -27.02
C ILE A 449 -10.78 -9.11 -25.88
N GLY A 450 -11.40 -8.17 -25.14
CA GLY A 450 -12.32 -8.49 -24.05
C GLY A 450 -13.56 -9.29 -24.50
N GLU A 451 -14.10 -8.97 -25.68
CA GLU A 451 -15.20 -9.68 -26.35
C GLU A 451 -14.76 -11.03 -26.93
N GLY A 452 -13.46 -11.19 -27.21
CA GLY A 452 -12.88 -12.39 -27.81
C GLY A 452 -12.98 -12.43 -29.34
N THR A 453 -13.26 -11.29 -29.99
CA THR A 453 -13.27 -11.15 -31.45
C THR A 453 -11.85 -11.14 -32.00
N GLU A 454 -10.91 -10.59 -31.24
CA GLU A 454 -9.46 -10.63 -31.53
C GLU A 454 -8.79 -11.64 -30.59
N LYS A 455 -8.23 -12.72 -31.15
CA LYS A 455 -7.39 -13.66 -30.39
C LYS A 455 -5.94 -13.22 -30.53
N VAL A 456 -5.33 -12.80 -29.42
CA VAL A 456 -3.89 -12.56 -29.38
C VAL A 456 -3.20 -13.92 -29.41
N GLY A 457 -2.57 -14.22 -30.54
CA GLY A 457 -1.80 -15.44 -30.71
C GLY A 457 -0.59 -15.41 -29.79
N LYS A 458 -0.34 -16.49 -29.05
CA LYS A 458 1.01 -16.72 -28.52
C LYS A 458 1.91 -16.90 -29.73
N SER A 459 2.86 -16.00 -29.94
CA SER A 459 3.89 -16.16 -30.96
C SER A 459 4.55 -17.53 -30.75
N SER A 460 4.24 -18.48 -31.63
CA SER A 460 5.01 -19.71 -31.75
C SER A 460 6.31 -19.31 -32.42
N TYR A 461 7.38 -19.17 -31.64
CA TYR A 461 8.71 -19.18 -32.22
C TYR A 461 8.81 -20.44 -33.10
N PRO A 462 9.16 -20.33 -34.39
CA PRO A 462 9.54 -21.51 -35.13
C PRO A 462 10.77 -22.09 -34.42
N GLU A 463 10.65 -23.32 -33.92
CA GLU A 463 11.81 -24.10 -33.47
C GLU A 463 12.80 -24.13 -34.63
N SER A 464 13.87 -23.36 -34.52
CA SER A 464 14.97 -23.27 -35.49
C SER A 464 16.15 -24.10 -35.04
#